data_AF-A0AAN8PT76-F1
#
_entry.id   AF-A0AAN8PT76-F1
#
_cell.length_a   1.000
_cell.length_b   1.000
_cell.length_c   1.000
_cell.angle_alpha   90.00
_cell.angle_beta   90.00
_cell.angle_gamma   90.00
#
_symmetry.space_group_name_H-M   'P 1'
#
loop_
_entity.id
_entity.type
_entity.pdbx_description
1 polymer ?
#
loop_
_entity_poly.entity_id
_entity_poly.type
_entity_poly.pdbx_seq_one_letter_code
_entity_poly.pdbx_strand_id
1 'polypeptide(L)'
;MHSLRATVGAVGLTENHGALRRWMVAGPEIARKVEEFEDGFDEDETTPNVTCLDRHHEQTKSVQEKFVHDIRSLVTTNEEMGNPFMEESMDLLNLNSKVVMPEKVVKDLKNLYLLGKEKYYQFMESISIRSQLETPFHATNWSCLASLELRRPRQQGG
;
A
#
# COMPACT_ATOMS: atom_id res chain seq x y z
N MET A 1 46.04 21.22 12.43
CA MET A 1 46.08 19.78 12.81
C MET A 1 46.03 19.69 14.33
N HIS A 2 44.85 19.40 14.90
CA HIS A 2 44.74 19.08 16.32
C HIS A 2 44.25 17.65 16.43
N SER A 3 45.17 16.80 16.90
CA SER A 3 44.99 15.38 17.14
C SER A 3 44.06 15.21 18.35
N LEU A 4 42.88 14.64 18.12
CA LEU A 4 42.02 14.12 19.20
C LEU A 4 42.71 12.87 19.76
N ARG A 5 43.55 13.05 20.78
CA ARG A 5 44.08 11.95 21.59
C ARG A 5 42.97 11.45 22.52
N ALA A 6 42.33 10.35 22.14
CA ALA A 6 41.47 9.56 23.01
C ALA A 6 42.34 8.72 23.96
N THR A 7 42.74 9.29 25.11
CA THR A 7 43.49 8.58 26.16
C THR A 7 42.83 8.73 27.53
N VAL A 8 41.51 8.68 27.59
CA VAL A 8 40.74 8.79 28.86
C VAL A 8 39.67 7.69 28.93
N GLY A 9 40.10 6.44 28.77
CA GLY A 9 39.18 5.29 28.78
C GLY A 9 38.93 4.66 30.16
N ALA A 10 39.82 4.85 31.15
CA ALA A 10 39.71 4.14 32.44
C ALA A 10 40.01 5.01 33.67
N VAL A 11 40.99 5.93 33.57
CA VAL A 11 41.49 6.70 34.72
C VAL A 11 40.40 7.63 35.31
N GLY A 12 39.61 8.29 34.47
CA GLY A 12 38.52 9.17 34.92
C GLY A 12 37.30 8.45 35.53
N LEU A 13 37.16 7.14 35.26
CA LEU A 13 36.08 6.30 35.81
C LEU A 13 36.41 5.82 37.23
N THR A 14 37.68 5.54 37.53
CA THR A 14 38.13 5.00 38.82
C THR A 14 38.39 6.07 39.88
N GLU A 15 38.81 7.28 39.47
CA GLU A 15 39.15 8.37 40.41
C GLU A 15 37.92 9.18 40.86
N ASN A 16 36.84 9.14 40.09
CA ASN A 16 35.58 9.78 40.44
C ASN A 16 34.61 8.75 41.04
N HIS A 17 34.50 8.73 42.37
CA HIS A 17 33.58 7.84 43.09
C HIS A 17 32.11 7.91 42.62
N GLY A 18 31.67 9.07 42.10
CA GLY A 18 30.33 9.22 41.53
C GLY A 18 30.19 8.56 40.16
N ALA A 19 31.21 8.68 39.31
CA ALA A 19 31.26 7.99 38.02
C ALA A 19 31.36 6.47 38.19
N LEU A 20 32.22 6.01 39.12
CA LEU A 20 32.36 4.60 39.45
C LEU A 20 31.03 4.00 39.95
N ARG A 21 30.31 4.70 40.82
CA ARG A 21 28.97 4.25 41.29
C ARG A 21 27.96 4.13 40.15
N ARG A 22 27.91 5.10 39.23
CA ARG A 22 27.03 5.02 38.06
C ARG A 22 27.42 3.87 37.15
N TRP A 23 28.73 3.63 36.96
CA TRP A 23 29.22 2.50 36.18
C TRP A 23 28.95 1.14 36.84
N MET A 24 29.04 1.02 38.16
CA MET A 24 28.70 -0.23 38.85
C MET A 24 27.22 -0.62 38.68
N VAL A 25 26.33 0.37 38.51
CA VAL A 25 24.89 0.13 38.33
C VAL A 25 24.51 -0.02 36.86
N ALA A 26 25.02 0.86 35.98
CA ALA A 26 24.65 0.89 34.56
C ALA A 26 25.58 0.07 33.67
N GLY A 27 26.82 -0.19 34.10
CA GLY A 27 27.84 -0.89 33.34
C GLY A 27 27.41 -2.28 32.87
N PRO A 28 26.80 -3.13 33.72
CA PRO A 28 26.30 -4.44 33.27
C PRO A 28 25.26 -4.34 32.15
N GLU A 29 24.32 -3.38 32.25
CA GLU A 29 23.28 -3.20 31.22
C GLU A 29 23.83 -2.55 29.95
N ILE A 30 24.79 -1.62 30.07
CA ILE A 30 25.51 -1.05 28.92
C ILE A 30 26.32 -2.15 28.23
N ALA A 31 27.04 -2.99 28.97
CA ALA A 31 27.79 -4.12 28.42
C ALA A 31 26.86 -5.11 27.70
N ARG A 32 25.74 -5.48 28.33
CA ARG A 32 24.71 -6.34 27.72
C ARG A 32 24.15 -5.74 26.43
N LYS A 33 23.92 -4.43 26.40
CA LYS A 33 23.41 -3.73 25.20
C LYS A 33 24.45 -3.58 24.10
N VAL A 34 25.73 -3.46 24.44
CA VAL A 34 26.82 -3.49 23.48
C VAL A 34 26.99 -4.90 22.91
N GLU A 35 26.94 -5.93 23.76
CA GLU A 35 26.99 -7.34 23.35
C GLU A 35 25.80 -7.69 22.43
N GLU A 36 24.56 -7.32 22.81
CA GLU A 36 23.36 -7.49 21.97
C GLU A 36 23.47 -6.74 20.62
N PHE A 37 24.19 -5.62 20.58
CA PHE A 37 24.44 -4.87 19.35
C PHE A 37 25.53 -5.54 18.49
N GLU A 38 26.63 -5.99 19.09
CA GLU A 38 27.76 -6.66 18.42
C GLU A 38 27.36 -8.03 17.87
N ASP A 39 26.55 -8.80 18.60
CA ASP A 39 25.94 -10.07 18.15
C ASP A 39 25.09 -9.89 16.88
N GLY A 40 24.55 -8.67 16.64
CA GLY A 40 23.81 -8.34 15.42
C GLY A 40 24.68 -8.17 14.18
N PHE A 41 26.01 -8.08 14.31
CA PHE A 41 26.96 -7.89 13.21
C PHE A 41 27.83 -9.12 12.90
N ASP A 42 27.96 -10.07 13.84
CA ASP A 42 28.71 -11.31 13.62
C ASP A 42 27.89 -12.33 12.80
N GLU A 43 27.61 -11.99 11.54
CA GLU A 43 27.31 -12.99 10.50
C GLU A 43 28.61 -13.67 10.04
N ASP A 44 29.30 -14.39 10.93
CA ASP A 44 30.28 -15.39 10.51
C ASP A 44 29.55 -16.71 10.22
N GLU A 45 29.76 -17.26 9.04
CA GLU A 45 28.97 -18.36 8.42
C GLU A 45 29.12 -19.74 9.11
N THR A 46 29.48 -19.81 10.40
CA THR A 46 29.98 -21.07 10.99
C THR A 46 29.37 -21.51 12.32
N THR A 47 28.18 -21.07 12.73
CA THR A 47 27.44 -21.72 13.83
C THR A 47 25.93 -21.79 13.58
N PRO A 48 25.31 -22.99 13.63
CA PRO A 48 23.87 -23.14 13.47
C PRO A 48 23.21 -23.13 14.84
N ASN A 49 23.20 -21.99 15.55
CA ASN A 49 22.29 -21.85 16.68
C ASN A 49 22.15 -20.41 17.17
N VAL A 50 20.89 -19.95 17.28
CA VAL A 50 20.43 -18.71 17.94
C VAL A 50 20.80 -17.45 17.11
N THR A 51 19.92 -16.64 16.51
CA THR A 51 18.50 -16.34 16.69
C THR A 51 17.97 -15.78 15.35
N CYS A 52 17.06 -16.50 14.69
CA CYS A 52 16.44 -16.09 13.43
C CYS A 52 15.28 -15.09 13.60
N LEU A 53 15.23 -14.35 14.71
CA LEU A 53 14.08 -13.51 15.06
C LEU A 53 14.20 -12.04 14.64
N ASP A 54 15.34 -11.60 14.11
CA ASP A 54 15.52 -10.18 13.77
C ASP A 54 16.19 -9.92 12.42
N ARG A 55 16.13 -10.90 11.49
CA ARG A 55 16.36 -10.58 10.09
C ARG A 55 15.10 -9.92 9.57
N HIS A 56 15.10 -8.58 9.53
CA HIS A 56 14.09 -7.86 8.76
C HIS A 56 14.03 -8.50 7.37
N HIS A 57 12.83 -8.90 6.92
CA HIS A 57 12.64 -9.68 5.69
C HIS A 57 13.42 -9.09 4.49
N GLU A 58 13.54 -7.76 4.45
CA GLU A 58 14.27 -7.00 3.44
C GLU A 58 15.79 -7.15 3.47
N GLN A 59 16.40 -7.54 4.60
CA GLN A 59 17.85 -7.76 4.73
C GLN A 59 18.30 -9.15 4.27
N THR A 60 17.37 -10.01 3.87
CA THR A 60 17.74 -11.33 3.33
C THR A 60 18.48 -11.16 2.00
N LYS A 61 19.58 -11.92 1.82
CA LYS A 61 20.40 -11.92 0.58
C LYS A 61 19.58 -12.02 -0.70
N SER A 62 18.57 -12.89 -0.73
CA SER A 62 17.68 -13.06 -1.89
C SER A 62 16.87 -11.82 -2.23
N VAL A 63 16.41 -11.07 -1.22
CA VAL A 63 15.66 -9.82 -1.42
C VAL A 63 16.57 -8.72 -1.94
N GLN A 64 17.79 -8.62 -1.40
CA GLN A 64 18.80 -7.68 -1.86
C GLN A 64 19.28 -7.98 -3.30
N GLU A 65 19.52 -9.25 -3.63
CA GLU A 65 19.88 -9.68 -4.99
C GLU A 65 18.77 -9.36 -6.00
N LYS A 66 17.50 -9.62 -5.64
CA LYS A 66 16.35 -9.27 -6.48
C LYS A 66 16.24 -7.76 -6.66
N PHE A 67 16.37 -6.98 -5.58
CA PHE A 67 16.34 -5.52 -5.66
C PHE A 67 17.43 -4.98 -6.61
N VAL A 68 18.66 -5.46 -6.47
CA VAL A 68 19.77 -5.07 -7.35
C VAL A 68 19.49 -5.46 -8.82
N HIS A 69 18.92 -6.64 -9.05
CA HIS A 69 18.51 -7.07 -10.39
C HIS A 69 17.43 -6.15 -10.98
N ASP A 70 16.39 -5.83 -10.20
CA ASP A 70 15.29 -4.96 -10.62
C ASP A 70 15.79 -3.55 -10.95
N ILE A 71 16.70 -2.99 -10.14
CA ILE A 71 17.33 -1.69 -10.41
C ILE A 71 18.17 -1.72 -11.70
N ARG A 72 18.98 -2.76 -11.91
CA ARG A 72 19.76 -2.89 -13.16
C ARG A 72 18.85 -2.99 -14.37
N SER A 73 17.80 -3.80 -14.28
CA SER A 73 16.80 -3.95 -15.33
C SER A 73 16.13 -2.61 -15.66
N LEU A 74 15.76 -1.83 -14.64
CA LEU A 74 15.19 -0.49 -14.81
C LEU A 74 16.16 0.47 -15.50
N VAL A 75 17.43 0.49 -15.08
CA VAL A 75 18.46 1.34 -15.70
C VAL A 75 18.65 0.98 -17.17
N THR A 76 18.86 -0.31 -17.47
CA THR A 76 18.99 -0.79 -18.85
C THR A 76 17.77 -0.43 -19.69
N THR A 77 16.55 -0.64 -19.17
CA THR A 77 15.32 -0.29 -19.88
C THR A 77 15.23 1.21 -20.17
N ASN A 78 15.62 2.06 -19.22
CA ASN A 78 15.66 3.52 -19.41
C ASN A 78 16.76 3.95 -20.39
N GLU A 79 17.89 3.26 -20.47
CA GLU A 79 18.94 3.52 -21.45
C GLU A 79 18.50 3.10 -22.87
N GLU A 80 17.82 1.96 -22.99
CA GLU A 80 17.36 1.41 -24.26
C GLU A 80 16.14 2.15 -24.82
N MET A 81 15.09 2.36 -24.00
CA MET A 81 13.85 3.02 -24.41
C MET A 81 13.89 4.54 -24.24
N GLY A 82 14.86 5.04 -23.46
CA GLY A 82 14.93 6.44 -23.04
C GLY A 82 14.13 6.69 -21.76
N ASN A 83 14.57 7.65 -20.96
CA ASN A 83 13.84 8.09 -19.77
C ASN A 83 12.58 8.88 -20.19
N PRO A 84 11.36 8.42 -19.84
CA PRO A 84 10.13 9.08 -20.27
C PRO A 84 9.94 10.49 -19.69
N PHE A 85 10.66 10.86 -18.63
CA PHE A 85 10.60 12.21 -18.04
C PHE A 85 11.52 13.22 -18.72
N MET A 86 12.42 12.75 -19.59
CA MET A 86 13.35 13.58 -20.36
C MET A 86 12.89 13.72 -21.83
N GLU A 87 11.71 13.22 -22.16
CA GLU A 87 11.14 13.30 -23.50
C GLU A 87 10.66 14.74 -23.77
N GLU A 88 11.18 15.36 -24.83
CA GLU A 88 10.83 16.75 -25.19
C GLU A 88 9.60 16.85 -26.11
N SER A 89 9.06 15.71 -26.56
CA SER A 89 7.88 15.68 -27.42
C SER A 89 6.60 16.08 -26.68
N MET A 90 5.71 16.80 -27.37
CA MET A 90 4.36 17.10 -26.91
C MET A 90 3.37 15.95 -27.18
N ASP A 91 3.83 14.89 -27.86
CA ASP A 91 3.03 13.73 -28.19
C ASP A 91 2.75 12.88 -26.95
N LEU A 92 1.53 12.34 -26.88
CA LEU A 92 1.20 11.36 -25.86
C LEU A 92 1.76 9.99 -26.28
N LEU A 93 2.76 9.49 -25.57
CA LEU A 93 3.41 8.22 -25.88
C LEU A 93 2.93 7.08 -24.96
N ASN A 94 2.95 5.86 -25.48
CA ASN A 94 2.87 4.65 -24.67
C ASN A 94 4.22 4.38 -24.01
N LEU A 95 4.27 4.34 -22.67
CA LEU A 95 5.50 4.13 -21.91
C LEU A 95 6.25 2.83 -22.26
N ASN A 96 5.53 1.75 -22.55
CA ASN A 96 6.16 0.44 -22.79
C ASN A 96 6.62 0.23 -24.23
N SER A 97 5.95 0.85 -25.20
CA SER A 97 6.27 0.68 -26.63
C SER A 97 6.89 1.91 -27.28
N LYS A 98 6.88 3.06 -26.59
CA LYS A 98 7.24 4.39 -27.12
C LYS A 98 6.42 4.83 -28.34
N VAL A 99 5.33 4.13 -28.64
CA VAL A 99 4.46 4.46 -29.78
C VAL A 99 3.55 5.62 -29.42
N VAL A 100 3.39 6.57 -30.36
CA VAL A 100 2.44 7.68 -30.25
C VAL A 100 1.02 7.14 -30.15
N MET A 101 0.28 7.61 -29.16
CA MET A 101 -1.10 7.20 -28.95
C MET A 101 -2.00 7.69 -30.08
N PRO A 102 -3.02 6.89 -30.50
CA PRO A 102 -3.97 7.32 -31.50
C PRO A 102 -4.69 8.60 -31.11
N GLU A 103 -4.99 9.46 -32.11
CA GLU A 103 -5.61 10.77 -31.89
C GLU A 103 -6.94 10.68 -31.10
N LYS A 104 -7.71 9.59 -31.32
CA LYS A 104 -8.92 9.31 -30.55
C LYS A 104 -8.65 9.28 -29.04
N VAL A 105 -7.61 8.57 -28.61
CA VAL A 105 -7.24 8.43 -27.19
C VAL A 105 -6.79 9.78 -26.63
N VAL A 106 -6.02 10.54 -27.41
CA VAL A 106 -5.59 11.90 -27.03
C VAL A 106 -6.80 12.81 -26.84
N LYS A 107 -7.77 12.76 -27.75
CA LYS A 107 -9.01 13.55 -27.67
C LYS A 107 -9.86 13.13 -26.47
N ASP A 108 -9.99 11.83 -26.23
CA ASP A 108 -10.75 11.30 -25.09
C ASP A 108 -10.09 11.72 -23.77
N LEU A 109 -8.75 11.68 -23.67
CA LEU A 109 -8.02 12.15 -22.49
C LEU A 109 -8.15 13.66 -22.26
N LYS A 110 -8.03 14.46 -23.31
CA LYS A 110 -8.24 15.92 -23.22
C LYS A 110 -9.65 16.28 -22.74
N ASN A 111 -10.63 15.45 -23.08
CA ASN A 111 -12.04 15.64 -22.71
C ASN A 111 -12.49 14.71 -21.57
N LEU A 112 -11.56 14.05 -20.88
CA LEU A 112 -11.87 12.96 -19.94
C LEU A 112 -12.84 13.39 -18.85
N TYR A 113 -12.70 14.63 -18.37
CA TYR A 113 -13.60 15.20 -17.37
C TYR A 113 -15.04 15.33 -17.90
N LEU A 114 -15.21 15.87 -19.12
CA LEU A 114 -16.52 16.02 -19.73
C LEU A 114 -17.15 14.66 -20.03
N LEU A 115 -16.35 13.74 -20.58
CA LEU A 115 -16.77 12.38 -20.85
C LEU A 115 -17.18 11.67 -19.56
N GLY A 116 -16.38 11.77 -18.51
CA GLY A 116 -16.68 11.20 -17.19
C GLY A 116 -17.95 11.78 -16.58
N LYS A 117 -18.15 13.10 -16.70
CA LYS A 117 -19.36 13.79 -16.25
C LYS A 117 -20.61 13.32 -17.02
N GLU A 118 -20.51 13.19 -18.35
CA GLU A 118 -21.58 12.64 -19.18
C GLU A 118 -21.92 11.20 -18.77
N LYS A 119 -20.90 10.35 -18.61
CA LYS A 119 -21.08 8.95 -18.17
C LYS A 119 -21.67 8.86 -16.78
N TYR A 120 -21.28 9.75 -15.87
CA TYR A 120 -21.86 9.85 -14.54
C TYR A 120 -23.36 10.19 -14.59
N TYR A 121 -23.77 11.19 -15.38
CA TYR A 121 -25.19 11.51 -15.49
C TYR A 121 -26.00 10.41 -16.17
N GLN A 122 -25.48 9.78 -17.23
CA GLN A 122 -26.09 8.61 -17.87
C GLN A 122 -26.32 7.48 -16.84
N PHE A 123 -25.34 7.25 -15.98
CA PHE A 123 -25.44 6.28 -14.90
C PHE A 123 -26.52 6.66 -13.87
N MET A 124 -26.51 7.92 -13.39
CA MET A 124 -27.50 8.41 -12.43
C MET A 124 -28.94 8.36 -12.99
N GLU A 125 -29.12 8.69 -14.27
CA GLU A 125 -30.39 8.55 -14.96
C GLU A 125 -30.83 7.09 -15.04
N SER A 126 -29.91 6.17 -15.37
CA SER A 126 -30.22 4.74 -15.41
C SER A 126 -30.66 4.19 -14.04
N ILE A 127 -30.08 4.70 -12.95
CA ILE A 127 -30.50 4.37 -11.57
C ILE A 127 -31.89 4.98 -11.29
N SER A 128 -32.11 6.25 -11.62
CA SER A 128 -33.40 6.92 -11.40
C SER A 128 -34.54 6.21 -12.12
N ILE A 129 -34.33 5.82 -13.38
CA ILE A 129 -35.31 5.05 -14.17
C ILE A 129 -35.59 3.69 -13.52
N ARG A 130 -34.56 2.97 -13.04
CA ARG A 130 -34.76 1.71 -12.32
C ARG A 130 -35.55 1.88 -11.02
N SER A 131 -35.26 2.92 -10.24
CA SER A 131 -36.03 3.21 -9.01
C SER A 131 -37.49 3.57 -9.27
N GLN A 132 -37.81 4.14 -10.44
CA GLN A 132 -39.19 4.42 -10.87
C GLN A 132 -39.89 3.16 -11.41
N LEU A 133 -39.15 2.23 -12.02
CA LEU A 133 -39.68 0.93 -12.46
C LEU A 133 -39.85 -0.08 -11.32
N GLU A 134 -39.14 0.11 -10.20
CA GLU A 134 -39.28 -0.66 -8.95
C GLU A 134 -40.24 0.00 -7.94
N THR A 135 -41.17 0.85 -8.37
CA THR A 135 -42.33 1.12 -7.53
C THR A 135 -43.09 -0.20 -7.33
N PRO A 136 -43.32 -0.66 -6.09
CA PRO A 136 -44.09 -1.88 -5.87
C PRO A 136 -45.49 -1.66 -6.44
N PHE A 137 -46.08 -2.73 -6.97
CA PHE A 137 -47.48 -2.85 -7.34
C PHE A 137 -48.42 -2.37 -6.20
N HIS A 138 -48.56 -1.06 -6.00
CA HIS A 138 -49.49 -0.47 -5.06
C HIS A 138 -50.69 0.11 -5.80
N ALA A 139 -51.21 -0.71 -6.72
CA ALA A 139 -52.61 -0.72 -7.11
C ALA A 139 -53.12 -2.16 -7.05
N THR A 140 -52.87 -2.85 -5.93
CA THR A 140 -53.71 -3.99 -5.56
C THR A 140 -55.13 -3.45 -5.43
N ASN A 141 -55.95 -3.78 -6.41
CA ASN A 141 -57.38 -3.49 -6.49
C ASN A 141 -58.12 -4.26 -5.37
N TRP A 142 -57.93 -3.86 -4.12
CA TRP A 142 -58.67 -4.42 -2.97
C TRP A 142 -60.15 -4.03 -3.00
N SER A 143 -60.54 -3.02 -3.80
CA SER A 143 -61.94 -2.70 -4.09
C SER A 143 -62.67 -3.86 -4.79
N CYS A 144 -61.97 -4.72 -5.53
CA CYS A 144 -62.57 -5.86 -6.20
C CYS A 144 -62.89 -7.03 -5.25
N LEU A 145 -62.14 -7.18 -4.16
CA LEU A 145 -62.39 -8.23 -3.15
C LEU A 145 -63.52 -7.87 -2.19
N ALA A 146 -63.71 -6.58 -1.86
CA ALA A 146 -64.84 -6.14 -1.04
C ALA A 146 -66.22 -6.42 -1.69
N SER A 147 -66.26 -6.53 -3.02
CA SER A 147 -67.49 -6.81 -3.77
C SER A 147 -67.82 -8.31 -3.87
N LEU A 148 -66.88 -9.20 -3.53
CA LEU A 148 -67.06 -10.66 -3.58
C LEU A 148 -67.44 -11.26 -2.21
N GLU A 149 -67.07 -10.63 -1.10
CA GLU A 149 -67.45 -11.09 0.25
C GLU A 149 -68.94 -10.88 0.60
N LEU A 150 -69.67 -10.06 -0.17
CA LEU A 150 -71.12 -9.84 -0.03
C LEU A 150 -71.99 -10.79 -0.89
N ARG A 151 -71.40 -11.73 -1.64
CA ARG A 151 -72.12 -12.75 -2.44
C ARG A 151 -71.75 -14.19 -2.09
N ARG A 152 -71.69 -14.56 -0.81
CA ARG A 152 -71.84 -15.98 -0.44
C ARG A 152 -73.30 -16.30 -0.10
N PRO A 153 -74.01 -17.13 -0.88
CA PRO A 153 -75.33 -17.63 -0.49
C PRO A 153 -75.18 -18.57 0.72
N ARG A 154 -76.05 -18.41 1.73
CA ARG A 154 -76.25 -19.41 2.79
C ARG A 154 -76.67 -20.71 2.12
N GLN A 155 -75.79 -21.71 2.14
CA GLN A 155 -76.18 -23.10 1.86
C GLN A 155 -77.11 -23.54 3.01
N GLN A 156 -78.40 -23.73 2.70
CA GLN A 156 -79.30 -24.56 3.49
C GLN A 156 -79.01 -26.02 3.15
N GLY A 157 -78.94 -26.87 4.17
CA GLY A 157 -78.94 -28.32 4.00
C GLY A 157 -79.28 -29.02 5.30
N GLY A 158 -80.40 -29.76 5.28
CA GLY A 158 -80.76 -30.78 6.27
C GLY A 158 -81.70 -30.32 7.36
#